data_AF-A0A4Q2DQE3-F1
#
_entry.id   AF-A0A4Q2DQE3-F1
#
_cell.length_a   1.000
_cell.length_b   1.000
_cell.length_c   1.000
_cell.angle_alpha   90.00
_cell.angle_beta   90.00
_cell.angle_gamma   90.00
#
_symmetry.space_group_name_H-M   'P 1'
#
loop_
_entity.id
_entity.type
_entity.pdbx_description
1 polymer ?
#
loop_
_entity_poly.entity_id
_entity_poly.type
_entity_poly.pdbx_seq_one_letter_code
_entity_poly.pdbx_strand_id
1 'polypeptide(L)'
;MDQSFQQLNDEDIRSLNPKDTDHDEAMRVFALSKALRPLTEEDIRPIGEPEENTPGITGETRKTISWIWRQGTVGKEDSDEELRVEWAKSRARAERYDEEIRIVEEEMRRTLRFLSWKSEGWYEKRDVQASRQLSAAVLDGMQAYAERQADMWYRLGHSFQNRWKGVPEVVGKARDMVAKPELWYEAKDKEEEMKEKTRLKRMAKRATRTT
;
A
#
# COMPACT_ATOMS: atom_id res chain seq x y z
N MET A 1 40.71 31.92 -66.99
CA MET A 1 39.53 31.20 -66.49
C MET A 1 39.72 29.76 -66.91
N ASP A 2 40.13 28.91 -65.99
CA ASP A 2 40.25 27.48 -66.26
C ASP A 2 39.67 26.78 -65.04
N GLN A 3 38.36 26.51 -65.09
CA GLN A 3 37.65 25.81 -64.03
C GLN A 3 37.77 24.32 -64.32
N SER A 4 38.71 23.66 -63.65
CA SER A 4 38.83 22.21 -63.65
C SER A 4 37.66 21.62 -62.84
N PHE A 5 36.55 21.32 -63.51
CA PHE A 5 35.46 20.59 -62.89
C PHE A 5 35.91 19.15 -62.59
N GLN A 6 35.83 18.76 -61.32
CA GLN A 6 36.03 17.37 -60.91
C GLN A 6 34.77 16.55 -61.21
N GLN A 7 34.98 15.37 -61.77
CA GLN A 7 33.91 14.42 -62.07
C GLN A 7 33.38 13.84 -60.75
N LEU A 8 32.08 14.07 -60.47
CA LEU A 8 31.39 13.51 -59.31
C LEU A 8 31.08 12.05 -59.60
N ASN A 9 31.68 11.14 -58.85
CA ASN A 9 31.40 9.71 -58.95
C ASN A 9 30.23 9.34 -58.03
N ASP A 10 29.56 8.23 -58.30
CA ASP A 10 28.46 7.73 -57.45
C ASP A 10 28.92 7.52 -55.98
N GLU A 11 30.20 7.24 -55.77
CA GLU A 11 30.83 7.08 -54.44
C GLU A 11 30.91 8.39 -53.64
N ASP A 12 30.83 9.53 -54.32
CA ASP A 12 30.89 10.87 -53.73
C ASP A 12 29.52 11.36 -53.22
N ILE A 13 28.44 10.63 -53.55
CA ILE A 13 27.08 10.90 -53.07
C ILE A 13 26.88 10.23 -51.69
N ARG A 14 27.26 10.93 -50.62
CA ARG A 14 26.96 10.51 -49.23
C ARG A 14 25.80 11.33 -48.66
N SER A 15 24.82 10.66 -48.06
CA SER A 15 23.75 11.34 -47.30
C SER A 15 24.34 12.02 -46.07
N LEU A 16 23.93 13.27 -45.80
CA LEU A 16 24.38 14.09 -44.65
C LEU A 16 24.11 13.44 -43.28
N ASN A 17 23.21 12.46 -43.21
CA ASN A 17 22.94 11.71 -42.00
C ASN A 17 23.84 10.47 -41.93
N PRO A 18 24.63 10.31 -40.84
CA PRO A 18 25.33 9.06 -40.57
C PRO A 18 24.33 7.90 -40.64
N LYS A 19 24.70 6.82 -41.33
CA LYS A 19 23.95 5.56 -41.21
C LYS A 19 24.04 5.17 -39.74
N ASP A 20 22.92 5.20 -39.01
CA ASP A 20 22.85 4.65 -37.65
C ASP A 20 23.52 3.27 -37.71
N THR A 21 24.60 3.09 -36.96
CA THR A 21 25.30 1.80 -36.99
C THR A 21 24.47 0.79 -36.21
N ASP A 22 24.61 -0.51 -36.54
CA ASP A 22 23.98 -1.59 -35.76
C ASP A 22 24.30 -1.47 -34.25
N HIS A 23 25.45 -0.87 -33.91
CA HIS A 23 25.82 -0.56 -32.53
C HIS A 23 24.98 0.57 -31.92
N ASP A 24 24.75 1.66 -32.66
CA ASP A 24 23.92 2.78 -32.20
C ASP A 24 22.45 2.35 -32.06
N GLU A 25 21.96 1.53 -32.99
CA GLU A 25 20.64 0.94 -32.92
C GLU A 25 20.54 -0.05 -31.75
N ALA A 26 21.52 -0.93 -31.56
CA ALA A 26 21.58 -1.82 -30.40
C ALA A 26 21.64 -1.07 -29.07
N MET A 27 22.38 0.05 -28.99
CA MET A 27 22.45 0.90 -27.81
C MET A 27 21.14 1.62 -27.55
N ARG A 28 20.44 2.08 -28.60
CA ARG A 28 19.09 2.65 -28.48
C ARG A 28 18.09 1.61 -28.03
N VAL A 29 18.07 0.42 -28.64
CA VAL A 29 17.19 -0.69 -28.26
C VAL A 29 17.49 -1.15 -26.84
N PHE A 30 18.76 -1.23 -26.44
CA PHE A 30 19.16 -1.55 -25.08
C PHE A 30 18.70 -0.48 -24.08
N ALA A 31 18.90 0.80 -24.38
CA ALA A 31 18.43 1.92 -23.56
C ALA A 31 16.91 1.94 -23.45
N LEU A 32 16.20 1.71 -24.56
CA LEU A 32 14.74 1.60 -24.60
C LEU A 32 14.25 0.38 -23.83
N SER A 33 14.91 -0.77 -23.95
CA SER A 33 14.55 -1.99 -23.20
C SER A 33 14.75 -1.84 -21.69
N LYS A 34 15.66 -0.96 -21.27
CA LYS A 34 15.88 -0.59 -19.87
C LYS A 34 14.89 0.47 -19.39
N ALA A 35 14.45 1.35 -20.28
CA ALA A 35 13.52 2.45 -19.97
C ALA A 35 12.03 2.06 -20.08
N LEU A 36 11.70 1.11 -20.95
CA LEU A 36 10.33 0.70 -21.27
C LEU A 36 10.05 -0.70 -20.69
N ARG A 37 8.94 -0.83 -19.97
CA ARG A 37 8.45 -2.16 -19.56
C ARG A 37 7.89 -2.91 -20.77
N PRO A 38 8.17 -4.22 -20.92
CA PRO A 38 7.53 -5.03 -21.94
C PRO A 38 6.02 -5.08 -21.68
N LEU A 39 5.23 -4.77 -22.71
CA LEU A 39 3.77 -4.84 -22.65
C LEU A 39 3.33 -6.30 -22.79
N THR A 40 2.67 -6.84 -21.78
CA THR A 40 2.05 -8.18 -21.83
C THR A 40 0.55 -8.07 -22.10
N GLU A 41 -0.08 -9.15 -22.57
CA GLU A 41 -1.54 -9.18 -22.80
C GLU A 41 -2.33 -8.88 -21.51
N GLU A 42 -1.81 -9.29 -20.34
CA GLU A 42 -2.38 -9.02 -19.01
C GLU A 42 -2.41 -7.52 -18.64
N ASP A 43 -1.60 -6.70 -19.31
CA ASP A 43 -1.54 -5.26 -19.07
C ASP A 43 -2.64 -4.49 -19.83
N ILE A 44 -3.23 -5.08 -20.87
CA ILE A 44 -4.23 -4.46 -21.74
C ILE A 44 -5.61 -4.64 -21.09
N ARG A 45 -5.93 -3.76 -20.14
CA ARG A 45 -7.19 -3.82 -19.39
C ARG A 45 -7.74 -2.43 -19.05
N PRO A 46 -9.08 -2.27 -18.98
CA PRO A 46 -9.73 -1.06 -18.48
C PRO A 46 -9.28 -0.70 -17.05
N ILE A 47 -9.39 0.58 -16.68
CA ILE A 47 -8.93 1.10 -15.38
C ILE A 47 -9.57 0.39 -14.17
N GLY A 48 -10.72 -0.27 -14.37
CA GLY A 48 -11.52 -0.93 -13.34
C GLY A 48 -11.47 -2.46 -13.31
N GLU A 49 -10.75 -3.12 -14.23
CA GLU A 49 -10.70 -4.59 -14.29
C GLU A 49 -9.53 -5.16 -13.47
N PRO A 50 -9.80 -6.09 -12.53
CA PRO A 50 -8.76 -6.76 -11.76
C PRO A 50 -7.90 -7.66 -12.66
N GLU A 51 -6.74 -8.07 -12.17
CA GLU A 51 -5.88 -9.01 -12.90
C GLU A 51 -6.54 -10.40 -12.86
N GLU A 52 -6.65 -11.06 -14.02
CA GLU A 52 -7.48 -12.25 -14.28
C GLU A 52 -7.21 -13.44 -13.33
N ASN A 53 -6.08 -13.41 -12.61
CA ASN A 53 -5.65 -14.45 -11.68
C ASN A 53 -5.39 -13.94 -10.25
N THR A 54 -6.12 -12.93 -9.76
CA THR A 54 -6.01 -12.50 -8.35
C THR A 54 -7.08 -13.15 -7.47
N PRO A 55 -6.82 -14.32 -6.85
CA PRO A 55 -7.81 -14.99 -6.01
C PRO A 55 -8.20 -14.11 -4.81
N GLY A 56 -9.51 -13.90 -4.63
CA GLY A 56 -10.07 -13.26 -3.43
C GLY A 56 -10.18 -11.73 -3.44
N ILE A 57 -10.17 -11.09 -4.61
CA ILE A 57 -10.48 -9.65 -4.73
C ILE A 57 -11.96 -9.45 -5.05
N THR A 58 -12.80 -9.47 -4.01
CA THR A 58 -14.23 -9.13 -4.15
C THR A 58 -14.52 -7.64 -3.91
N GLY A 59 -13.48 -6.80 -3.87
CA GLY A 59 -13.62 -5.36 -3.55
C GLY A 59 -12.71 -4.46 -4.40
N GLU A 60 -13.20 -3.27 -4.73
CA GLU A 60 -12.49 -2.27 -5.53
C GLU A 60 -11.17 -1.80 -4.90
N THR A 61 -11.02 -1.93 -3.59
CA THR A 61 -9.87 -1.42 -2.80
C THR A 61 -8.58 -2.18 -3.02
N ARG A 62 -8.63 -3.39 -3.59
CA ARG A 62 -7.43 -4.18 -3.93
C ARG A 62 -7.14 -4.20 -5.43
N LYS A 63 -7.94 -3.50 -6.24
CA LYS A 63 -7.70 -3.41 -7.68
C LYS A 63 -6.45 -2.55 -7.91
N THR A 64 -5.49 -3.10 -8.65
CA THR A 64 -4.32 -2.36 -9.10
C THR A 64 -4.56 -1.98 -10.56
N ILE A 65 -4.50 -0.68 -10.84
CA ILE A 65 -4.59 -0.18 -12.22
C ILE A 65 -3.39 -0.74 -13.01
N SER A 66 -3.53 -1.03 -14.31
CA SER A 66 -2.38 -1.43 -15.15
C SER A 66 -1.27 -0.35 -15.14
N TRP A 67 -0.01 -0.76 -15.32
CA TRP A 67 1.12 0.17 -15.31
C TRP A 67 1.07 1.18 -16.46
N ILE A 68 0.42 0.82 -17.57
CA ILE A 68 0.23 1.69 -18.74
C ILE A 68 -0.53 2.97 -18.40
N TRP A 69 -1.40 2.93 -17.38
CA TRP A 69 -2.15 4.08 -16.90
C TRP A 69 -1.38 4.90 -15.85
N ARG A 70 -0.23 4.41 -15.38
CA ARG A 70 0.62 5.10 -14.39
C ARG A 70 1.73 5.93 -15.03
N GLN A 71 2.07 5.67 -16.29
CA GLN A 71 3.29 6.20 -16.91
C GLN A 71 2.97 6.80 -18.28
N GLY A 72 2.85 8.13 -18.36
CA GLY A 72 2.68 8.84 -19.62
C GLY A 72 2.25 10.30 -19.46
N THR A 73 2.78 11.19 -20.31
CA THR A 73 2.14 12.47 -20.64
C THR A 73 0.93 12.17 -21.52
N VAL A 74 -0.26 12.21 -20.93
CA VAL A 74 -1.52 11.90 -21.62
C VAL A 74 -1.77 12.90 -22.75
N GLY A 75 -2.05 12.39 -23.95
CA GLY A 75 -2.50 13.17 -25.10
C GLY A 75 -3.86 13.81 -24.81
N LYS A 76 -4.02 15.05 -25.25
CA LYS A 76 -4.74 16.11 -24.50
C LYS A 76 -6.26 16.02 -24.35
N GLU A 77 -7.00 15.04 -24.87
CA GLU A 77 -8.47 15.24 -25.01
C GLU A 77 -9.39 14.14 -24.45
N ASP A 78 -9.17 12.83 -24.64
CA ASP A 78 -10.20 11.82 -24.24
C ASP A 78 -9.79 10.82 -23.13
N SER A 79 -8.49 10.53 -22.95
CA SER A 79 -8.01 9.58 -21.91
C SER A 79 -7.99 10.19 -20.49
N ASP A 80 -8.26 11.49 -20.38
CA ASP A 80 -8.16 12.25 -19.14
C ASP A 80 -9.37 12.06 -18.22
N GLU A 81 -10.57 11.84 -18.77
CA GLU A 81 -11.80 11.86 -17.95
C GLU A 81 -11.91 10.62 -17.05
N GLU A 82 -11.66 9.43 -17.58
CA GLU A 82 -11.67 8.18 -16.80
C GLU A 82 -10.57 8.19 -15.71
N LEU A 83 -9.39 8.72 -16.02
CA LEU A 83 -8.31 8.88 -15.06
C LEU A 83 -8.64 9.91 -13.97
N ARG A 84 -9.27 11.04 -14.32
CA ARG A 84 -9.73 12.05 -13.34
C ARG A 84 -10.81 11.49 -12.43
N VAL A 85 -11.74 10.70 -12.97
CA VAL A 85 -12.77 10.02 -12.18
C VAL A 85 -12.13 9.04 -11.20
N GLU A 86 -11.19 8.20 -11.64
CA GLU A 86 -10.55 7.23 -10.75
C GLU A 86 -9.62 7.92 -9.73
N TRP A 87 -8.97 9.02 -10.10
CA TRP A 87 -8.23 9.87 -9.16
C TRP A 87 -9.16 10.47 -8.10
N ALA A 88 -10.30 11.03 -8.51
CA ALA A 88 -11.27 11.61 -7.59
C ALA A 88 -11.85 10.56 -6.63
N LYS A 89 -12.17 9.36 -7.13
CA LYS A 89 -12.59 8.22 -6.30
C LYS A 89 -11.49 7.81 -5.32
N SER A 90 -10.25 7.67 -5.79
CA SER A 90 -9.11 7.28 -4.95
C SER A 90 -8.82 8.30 -3.86
N ARG A 91 -8.90 9.59 -4.19
CA ARG A 91 -8.79 10.68 -3.23
C ARG A 91 -9.91 10.66 -2.19
N ALA A 92 -11.16 10.50 -2.62
CA ALA A 92 -12.30 10.41 -1.70
C ALA A 92 -12.18 9.20 -0.76
N ARG A 93 -11.68 8.06 -1.24
CA ARG A 93 -11.38 6.89 -0.39
C ARG A 93 -10.28 7.20 0.63
N ALA A 94 -9.20 7.88 0.20
CA ALA A 94 -8.11 8.25 1.10
C ALA A 94 -8.57 9.21 2.20
N GLU A 95 -9.37 10.23 1.86
CA GLU A 95 -9.96 11.16 2.82
C GLU A 95 -10.87 10.43 3.83
N ARG A 96 -11.72 9.50 3.35
CA ARG A 96 -12.56 8.67 4.21
C ARG A 96 -11.74 7.76 5.14
N TYR A 97 -10.67 7.15 4.64
CA TYR A 97 -9.82 6.30 5.46
C TYR A 97 -9.10 7.07 6.56
N ASP A 98 -8.71 8.32 6.31
CA ASP A 98 -8.17 9.17 7.37
C ASP A 98 -9.21 9.45 8.47
N GLU A 99 -10.47 9.69 8.10
CA GLU A 99 -11.57 9.81 9.07
C GLU A 99 -11.79 8.51 9.84
N GLU A 100 -11.88 7.37 9.15
CA GLU A 100 -12.08 6.06 9.77
C GLU A 100 -10.94 5.72 10.75
N ILE A 101 -9.68 6.02 10.41
CA ILE A 101 -8.54 5.83 11.33
C ILE A 101 -8.73 6.65 12.60
N ARG A 102 -9.12 7.92 12.49
CA ARG A 102 -9.36 8.80 13.66
C ARG A 102 -10.50 8.26 14.52
N ILE A 103 -11.58 7.79 13.90
CA ILE A 103 -12.73 7.19 14.59
C ILE A 103 -12.31 5.93 15.33
N VAL A 104 -11.58 5.01 14.67
CA VAL A 104 -11.11 3.76 15.27
C VAL A 104 -10.16 4.03 16.43
N GLU A 105 -9.21 4.95 16.29
CA GLU A 105 -8.33 5.35 17.39
C GLU A 105 -9.13 5.85 18.60
N GLU A 106 -10.16 6.66 18.36
CA GLU A 106 -10.99 7.17 19.45
C GLU A 106 -11.88 6.07 20.06
N GLU A 107 -12.42 5.16 19.25
CA GLU A 107 -13.21 4.04 19.74
C GLU A 107 -12.38 3.08 20.58
N MET A 108 -11.12 2.85 20.22
CA MET A 108 -10.17 2.11 21.04
C MET A 108 -9.97 2.78 22.41
N ARG A 109 -9.74 4.11 22.43
CA ARG A 109 -9.61 4.86 23.69
C ARG A 109 -10.89 4.79 24.53
N ARG A 110 -12.06 4.98 23.91
CA ARG A 110 -13.37 4.90 24.58
C ARG A 110 -13.62 3.52 25.15
N THR A 111 -13.28 2.47 24.42
CA THR A 111 -13.42 1.08 24.89
C THR A 111 -12.57 0.86 26.14
N LEU A 112 -11.30 1.27 26.14
CA LEU A 112 -10.45 1.12 27.33
C LEU A 112 -10.98 1.92 28.52
N ARG A 113 -11.39 3.18 28.31
CA ARG A 113 -11.99 4.01 29.37
C ARG A 113 -13.27 3.40 29.93
N PHE A 114 -14.15 2.91 29.06
CA PHE A 114 -15.38 2.26 29.46
C PHE A 114 -15.11 1.01 30.30
N LEU A 115 -14.17 0.15 29.88
CA LEU A 115 -13.83 -1.07 30.62
C LEU A 115 -13.22 -0.76 32.01
N SER A 116 -12.36 0.27 32.11
CA SER A 116 -11.84 0.76 33.39
C SER A 116 -12.97 1.26 34.30
N TRP A 117 -13.81 2.15 33.77
CA TRP A 117 -14.96 2.69 34.50
C TRP A 117 -15.93 1.59 34.96
N LYS A 118 -16.16 0.57 34.13
CA LYS A 118 -16.98 -0.60 34.51
C LYS A 118 -16.35 -1.39 35.65
N SER A 119 -15.04 -1.61 35.61
CA SER A 119 -14.30 -2.29 36.69
C SER A 119 -14.39 -1.50 38.00
N GLU A 120 -14.12 -0.20 37.95
CA GLU A 120 -14.22 0.72 39.10
C GLU A 120 -15.64 0.73 39.68
N GLY A 121 -16.65 0.81 38.83
CA GLY A 121 -18.05 0.77 39.27
C GLY A 121 -18.46 -0.55 39.93
N TRP A 122 -17.75 -1.65 39.71
CA TRP A 122 -17.95 -2.90 40.48
C TRP A 122 -17.26 -2.85 41.84
N TYR A 123 -16.07 -2.24 41.95
CA TYR A 123 -15.42 -2.00 43.24
C TYR A 123 -16.24 -1.05 44.12
N GLU A 124 -16.78 0.04 43.56
CA GLU A 124 -17.67 0.93 44.29
C GLU A 124 -18.91 0.19 44.83
N LYS A 125 -19.50 -0.70 44.01
CA LYS A 125 -20.64 -1.53 44.44
C LYS A 125 -20.28 -2.48 45.58
N ARG A 126 -19.08 -3.08 45.57
CA ARG A 126 -18.59 -3.90 46.69
C ARG A 126 -18.58 -3.10 47.98
N ASP A 127 -18.04 -1.88 47.94
CA ASP A 127 -17.89 -1.02 49.11
C ASP A 127 -19.25 -0.55 49.64
N VAL A 128 -20.19 -0.18 48.76
CA VAL A 128 -21.57 0.17 49.13
C VAL A 128 -22.33 -1.04 49.71
N GLN A 129 -22.05 -2.25 49.24
CA GLN A 129 -22.70 -3.45 49.78
C GLN A 129 -22.21 -3.78 51.19
N ALA A 130 -20.95 -3.47 51.52
CA ALA A 130 -20.38 -3.69 52.84
C ALA A 130 -21.13 -2.96 53.97
N SER A 131 -21.83 -1.84 53.65
CA SER A 131 -22.59 -1.08 54.64
C SER A 131 -24.04 -1.55 54.83
N ARG A 132 -24.47 -2.63 54.15
CA ARG A 132 -25.84 -3.15 54.25
C ARG A 132 -26.02 -4.00 55.51
N GLN A 133 -27.21 -3.92 56.10
CA GLN A 133 -27.62 -4.76 57.23
C GLN A 133 -28.10 -6.13 56.71
N LEU A 134 -27.15 -6.99 56.35
CA LEU A 134 -27.39 -8.36 55.88
C LEU A 134 -26.55 -9.36 56.70
N SER A 135 -26.83 -10.65 56.58
CA SER A 135 -26.00 -11.68 57.22
C SER A 135 -24.59 -11.68 56.63
N ALA A 136 -23.59 -12.03 57.44
CA ALA A 136 -22.19 -12.04 57.04
C ALA A 136 -21.92 -12.92 55.80
N ALA A 137 -22.56 -14.09 55.72
CA ALA A 137 -22.42 -15.00 54.58
C ALA A 137 -22.96 -14.40 53.26
N VAL A 138 -24.03 -13.61 53.33
CA VAL A 138 -24.59 -12.94 52.14
C VAL A 138 -23.67 -11.79 51.71
N LEU A 139 -23.16 -11.00 52.67
CA LEU A 139 -22.21 -9.93 52.37
C LEU A 139 -20.93 -10.44 51.71
N ASP A 140 -20.36 -11.53 52.24
CA ASP A 140 -19.16 -12.18 51.69
C ASP A 140 -19.39 -12.63 50.23
N GLY A 141 -20.50 -13.33 49.96
CA GLY A 141 -20.83 -13.76 48.59
C GLY A 141 -21.05 -12.59 47.62
N MET A 142 -21.68 -11.51 48.08
CA MET A 142 -21.89 -10.30 47.29
C MET A 142 -20.57 -9.59 46.96
N GLN A 143 -19.68 -9.46 47.95
CA GLN A 143 -18.34 -8.88 47.77
C GLN A 143 -17.49 -9.71 46.81
N ALA A 144 -17.41 -11.02 47.03
CA ALA A 144 -16.67 -11.94 46.16
C ALA A 144 -17.18 -11.88 44.71
N TYR A 145 -18.50 -11.77 44.51
CA TYR A 145 -19.08 -11.60 43.18
C TYR A 145 -18.69 -10.26 42.54
N ALA A 146 -18.78 -9.16 43.28
CA ALA A 146 -18.41 -7.84 42.79
C ALA A 146 -16.92 -7.78 42.42
N GLU A 147 -16.04 -8.36 43.23
CA GLU A 147 -14.61 -8.46 42.93
C GLU A 147 -14.33 -9.28 41.68
N ARG A 148 -14.99 -10.44 41.53
CA ARG A 148 -14.89 -11.24 40.31
C ARG A 148 -15.32 -10.46 39.07
N GLN A 149 -16.41 -9.69 39.16
CA GLN A 149 -16.88 -8.87 38.04
C GLN A 149 -15.86 -7.77 37.70
N ALA A 150 -15.33 -7.07 38.72
CA ALA A 150 -14.31 -6.05 38.52
C ALA A 150 -13.06 -6.63 37.81
N ASP A 151 -12.51 -7.73 38.32
CA ASP A 151 -11.36 -8.42 37.73
C ASP A 151 -11.63 -8.87 36.28
N MET A 152 -12.83 -9.36 35.97
CA MET A 152 -13.22 -9.72 34.60
C MET A 152 -13.16 -8.50 33.65
N TRP A 153 -13.74 -7.37 34.04
CA TRP A 153 -13.73 -6.14 33.22
C TRP A 153 -12.31 -5.59 33.05
N TYR A 154 -11.53 -5.59 34.13
CA TYR A 154 -10.12 -5.20 34.13
C TYR A 154 -9.29 -6.05 33.17
N ARG A 155 -9.40 -7.39 33.24
CA ARG A 155 -8.68 -8.32 32.35
C ARG A 155 -9.10 -8.15 30.89
N LEU A 156 -10.38 -7.90 30.62
CA LEU A 156 -10.86 -7.62 29.27
C LEU A 156 -10.23 -6.33 28.71
N GLY A 157 -10.16 -5.27 29.52
CA GLY A 157 -9.45 -4.03 29.17
C GLY A 157 -7.97 -4.27 28.87
N HIS A 158 -7.27 -5.02 29.72
CA HIS A 158 -5.87 -5.38 29.51
C HIS A 158 -5.65 -6.23 28.24
N SER A 159 -6.56 -7.15 27.94
CA SER A 159 -6.51 -7.95 26.71
C SER A 159 -6.58 -7.07 25.46
N PHE A 160 -7.53 -6.12 25.43
CA PHE A 160 -7.62 -5.15 24.33
C PHE A 160 -6.39 -4.26 24.25
N GLN A 161 -5.92 -3.72 25.38
CA GLN A 161 -4.71 -2.90 25.41
C GLN A 161 -3.52 -3.67 24.82
N ASN A 162 -3.34 -4.94 25.20
CA ASN A 162 -2.27 -5.79 24.67
C ASN A 162 -2.41 -6.03 23.17
N ARG A 163 -3.63 -6.33 22.69
CA ARG A 163 -3.90 -6.50 21.24
C ARG A 163 -3.62 -5.23 20.45
N TRP A 164 -3.82 -4.08 21.07
CA TRP A 164 -3.73 -2.77 20.42
C TRP A 164 -2.36 -2.08 20.55
N LYS A 165 -1.38 -2.70 21.24
CA LYS A 165 -0.04 -2.12 21.46
C LYS A 165 0.67 -1.64 20.19
N GLY A 166 0.55 -2.37 19.08
CA GLY A 166 1.21 -2.03 17.81
C GLY A 166 0.45 -1.05 16.92
N VAL A 167 -0.82 -0.77 17.21
CA VAL A 167 -1.67 0.05 16.34
C VAL A 167 -1.16 1.49 16.21
N PRO A 168 -0.72 2.19 17.28
CA PRO A 168 -0.19 3.55 17.16
C PRO A 168 1.02 3.65 16.24
N GLU A 169 1.89 2.64 16.23
CA GLU A 169 3.06 2.61 15.34
C GLU A 169 2.65 2.47 13.87
N VAL A 170 1.69 1.58 13.59
CA VAL A 170 1.16 1.37 12.23
C VAL A 170 0.47 2.63 11.72
N VAL A 171 -0.36 3.27 12.56
CA VAL A 171 -1.04 4.52 12.21
C VAL A 171 -0.04 5.66 12.02
N GLY A 172 1.00 5.75 12.86
CA GLY A 172 2.09 6.73 12.71
C GLY A 172 2.78 6.59 11.37
N LYS A 173 3.20 5.38 11.00
CA LYS A 173 3.80 5.07 9.69
C LYS A 173 2.86 5.45 8.54
N ALA A 174 1.56 5.17 8.66
CA ALA A 174 0.58 5.53 7.63
C ALA A 174 0.47 7.04 7.46
N ARG A 175 0.42 7.80 8.56
CA ARG A 175 0.41 9.28 8.54
C ARG A 175 1.69 9.84 7.92
N ASP A 176 2.85 9.29 8.26
CA ASP A 176 4.14 9.70 7.69
C ASP A 176 4.19 9.48 6.18
N MET A 177 3.67 8.34 5.69
CA MET A 177 3.58 8.06 4.25
C MET A 177 2.64 9.03 3.52
N VAL A 178 1.52 9.41 4.13
CA VAL A 178 0.61 10.41 3.56
C VAL A 178 1.26 11.80 3.54
N ALA A 179 1.99 12.17 4.58
CA ALA A 179 2.67 13.47 4.66
C ALA A 179 3.85 13.59 3.69
N LYS A 180 4.52 12.47 3.38
CA LYS A 180 5.67 12.41 2.46
C LYS A 180 5.46 11.32 1.41
N PRO A 181 4.71 11.60 0.33
CA PRO A 181 4.44 10.64 -0.73
C PRO A 181 5.71 10.04 -1.37
N GLU A 182 6.80 10.82 -1.42
CA GLU A 182 8.10 10.39 -1.96
C GLU A 182 8.63 9.12 -1.29
N LEU A 183 8.39 8.96 0.02
CA LEU A 183 8.80 7.78 0.76
C LEU A 183 8.12 6.51 0.27
N TRP A 184 6.88 6.62 -0.25
CA TRP A 184 6.18 5.49 -0.82
C TRP A 184 6.82 5.04 -2.14
N TYR A 185 7.18 5.98 -3.01
CA TYR A 185 7.85 5.68 -4.27
C TYR A 185 9.23 5.05 -4.01
N GLU A 186 10.03 5.61 -3.12
CA GLU A 186 11.32 5.02 -2.73
C GLU A 186 11.18 3.61 -2.14
N ALA A 187 10.15 3.37 -1.32
CA ALA A 187 9.87 2.05 -0.76
C ALA A 187 9.45 1.05 -1.84
N LYS A 188 8.65 1.50 -2.82
CA LYS A 188 8.21 0.69 -3.95
C LYS A 188 9.34 0.34 -4.90
N ASP A 189 10.22 1.29 -5.20
CA ASP A 189 11.39 1.05 -6.02
C ASP A 189 12.30 0.00 -5.38
N LYS A 190 12.55 0.11 -4.07
CA LYS A 190 13.28 -0.90 -3.30
C LYS A 190 12.59 -2.27 -3.32
N GLU A 191 11.26 -2.31 -3.21
CA GLU A 191 10.48 -3.55 -3.29
C GLU A 191 10.63 -4.22 -4.67
N GLU A 192 10.52 -3.45 -5.75
CA GLU A 192 10.67 -3.93 -7.13
C GLU A 192 12.10 -4.42 -7.40
N GLU A 193 13.13 -3.68 -6.98
CA GLU A 193 14.52 -4.14 -7.06
C GLU A 193 14.73 -5.49 -6.35
N MET A 194 14.11 -5.66 -5.18
CA MET A 194 14.21 -6.89 -4.40
C MET A 194 13.49 -8.05 -5.12
N LYS A 195 12.32 -7.80 -5.72
CA LYS A 195 11.63 -8.79 -6.56
C LYS A 195 12.46 -9.17 -7.77
N GLU A 196 13.07 -8.20 -8.44
CA GLU A 196 13.93 -8.42 -9.60
C GLU A 196 15.17 -9.25 -9.23
N LYS A 197 15.88 -8.87 -8.16
CA LYS A 197 17.01 -9.65 -7.60
C LYS A 197 16.57 -11.09 -7.29
N THR A 198 15.36 -11.27 -6.76
CA THR A 198 14.82 -12.59 -6.44
C THR A 198 14.49 -13.39 -7.71
N ARG A 199 13.90 -12.75 -8.73
CA ARG A 199 13.60 -13.34 -10.04
C ARG A 199 14.87 -13.79 -10.75
N LEU A 200 15.90 -12.94 -10.79
CA LEU A 200 17.21 -13.26 -11.35
C LEU A 200 17.88 -14.44 -10.64
N LYS A 201 17.86 -14.47 -9.29
CA LYS A 201 18.35 -15.61 -8.52
C LYS A 201 17.62 -16.92 -8.85
N ARG A 202 16.30 -16.87 -9.05
CA ARG A 202 15.49 -18.05 -9.44
C ARG A 202 15.85 -18.52 -10.85
N MET A 203 16.04 -17.60 -11.80
CA MET A 203 16.45 -17.93 -13.18
C MET A 203 17.85 -18.54 -13.22
N ALA A 204 18.82 -17.97 -12.50
CA ALA A 204 20.17 -18.50 -12.40
C ALA A 204 20.19 -19.94 -11.84
N LYS A 205 19.43 -20.21 -10.77
CA LYS A 205 19.29 -21.56 -10.20
C LYS A 205 18.66 -22.57 -11.16
N ARG A 206 17.76 -22.13 -12.05
CA ARG A 206 17.13 -23.00 -13.06
C ARG A 206 18.09 -23.34 -14.19
N ALA A 207 18.91 -22.37 -14.63
CA ALA A 207 19.94 -22.58 -15.64
C ALA A 207 20.99 -23.61 -15.18
N THR A 208 21.47 -23.52 -13.94
CA THR A 208 22.49 -24.45 -13.38
C THR A 208 21.98 -25.87 -13.12
N ARG A 209 20.66 -26.11 -13.18
CA ARG A 209 20.05 -27.43 -12.92
C ARG A 209 19.80 -28.24 -14.20
N THR A 210 20.03 -27.62 -15.36
CA THR A 210 19.75 -28.19 -16.69
C THR A 210 21.05 -28.54 -17.45
N THR A 211 22.21 -28.31 -16.82
CA THR A 211 23.57 -28.68 -17.22
C THR A 211 24.11 -29.75 -16.29
#